data_AF-A0A8B8K5V5-F1
#
_entry.id   AF-A0A8B8K5V5-F1
#
_cell.length_a   1.000
_cell.length_b   1.000
_cell.length_c   1.000
_cell.angle_alpha   90.00
_cell.angle_beta   90.00
_cell.angle_gamma   90.00
#
_symmetry.space_group_name_H-M   'P 1'
#
loop_
_entity.id
_entity.type
_entity.pdbx_description
1 polymer ?
#
loop_
_entity_poly.entity_id
_entity_poly.type
_entity_poly.pdbx_seq_one_letter_code
_entity_poly.pdbx_strand_id
1 'polypeptide(L)'
;MAMALLHLLLLLHTSLSVSANSIEHHTSQIHQINLKIAHLESVLEESNRKLKEREVYLQECEKRMDEMSEKIHNLQSTLSTMKLQVDSLHAERQYKALEEEVQLLWSILRKNNFDLHILQSQAQDAEKRLEEITAKVEKMGDIVTEQWIQVQHLEQALHITKMRTAKAQKLASLTRCTFLKIIYSLLDDLRALDSYVFGERTLISQAMDQLKRCSSLTKKYHHQLQGFIKDMMKRNELTACLANDEFVFFLASALITVPLLSAWMLLSS
;
A
#
# COMPACT_ATOMS: atom_id res chain seq x y z
N MET A 1 143.18 -53.87 85.98
CA MET A 1 142.40 -52.62 85.91
C MET A 1 142.13 -52.12 84.49
N ALA A 2 143.01 -52.34 83.50
CA ALA A 2 142.81 -51.88 82.11
C ALA A 2 141.69 -52.61 81.33
N MET A 3 141.46 -53.91 81.57
CA MET A 3 140.38 -54.67 80.88
C MET A 3 138.95 -54.26 81.28
N ALA A 4 138.77 -53.73 82.49
CA ALA A 4 137.45 -53.27 82.97
C ALA A 4 137.04 -51.93 82.31
N LEU A 5 138.00 -51.04 82.05
CA LEU A 5 137.77 -49.78 81.35
C LEU A 5 137.46 -49.98 79.86
N LEU A 6 138.12 -50.95 79.20
CA LEU A 6 137.84 -51.29 77.80
C LEU A 6 136.43 -51.89 77.65
N HIS A 7 136.01 -52.76 78.58
CA HIS A 7 134.65 -53.31 78.59
C HIS A 7 133.59 -52.25 78.84
N LEU A 8 133.84 -51.29 79.74
CA LEU A 8 132.92 -50.19 80.02
C LEU A 8 132.79 -49.24 78.82
N LEU A 9 133.88 -48.94 78.11
CA LEU A 9 133.87 -48.15 76.88
C LEU A 9 133.15 -48.85 75.72
N LEU A 10 133.32 -50.17 75.58
CA LEU A 10 132.63 -50.97 74.56
C LEU A 10 131.12 -51.08 74.85
N LEU A 11 130.73 -51.20 76.13
CA LEU A 11 129.33 -51.20 76.57
C LEU A 11 128.67 -49.82 76.42
N LEU A 12 129.42 -48.73 76.62
CA LEU A 12 128.93 -47.36 76.42
C LEU A 12 128.78 -47.01 74.94
N HIS A 13 129.71 -47.45 74.07
CA HIS A 13 129.61 -47.25 72.62
C HIS A 13 128.48 -48.07 71.98
N THR A 14 128.26 -49.30 72.44
CA THR A 14 127.17 -50.16 71.95
C THR A 14 125.81 -49.66 72.45
N SER A 15 125.68 -49.21 73.69
CA SER A 15 124.44 -48.61 74.20
C SER A 15 124.12 -47.23 73.59
N LEU A 16 125.12 -46.39 73.33
CA LEU A 16 124.94 -45.09 72.67
C LEU A 16 124.59 -45.24 71.17
N SER A 17 125.19 -46.22 70.48
CA SER A 17 124.87 -46.55 69.08
C SER A 17 123.48 -47.18 68.94
N VAL A 18 123.10 -48.09 69.84
CA VAL A 18 121.75 -48.70 69.87
C VAL A 18 120.67 -47.67 70.23
N SER A 19 120.97 -46.74 71.16
CA SER A 19 120.06 -45.62 71.50
C SER A 19 119.93 -44.60 70.37
N ALA A 20 121.01 -44.26 69.67
CA ALA A 20 120.97 -43.31 68.55
C ALA A 20 120.14 -43.83 67.37
N ASN A 21 120.28 -45.12 67.02
CA ASN A 21 119.49 -45.76 65.96
C ASN A 21 117.98 -45.85 66.32
N SER A 22 117.64 -46.03 67.60
CA SER A 22 116.25 -46.03 68.07
C SER A 22 115.61 -44.64 68.00
N ILE A 23 116.35 -43.59 68.37
CA ILE A 23 115.88 -42.19 68.31
C ILE A 23 115.68 -41.76 66.84
N GLU A 24 116.59 -42.11 65.94
CA GLU A 24 116.48 -41.79 64.51
C GLU A 24 115.26 -42.48 63.87
N HIS A 25 114.99 -43.74 64.24
CA HIS A 25 113.79 -44.46 63.83
C HIS A 25 112.49 -43.82 64.37
N HIS A 26 112.44 -43.43 65.65
CA HIS A 26 111.28 -42.72 66.21
C HIS A 26 111.07 -41.34 65.57
N THR A 27 112.15 -40.63 65.24
CA THR A 27 112.08 -39.32 64.57
C THR A 27 111.54 -39.47 63.15
N SER A 28 111.94 -40.53 62.43
CA SER A 28 111.41 -40.88 61.11
C SER A 28 109.92 -41.25 61.17
N GLN A 29 109.50 -42.03 62.18
CA GLN A 29 108.08 -42.34 62.40
C GLN A 29 107.24 -41.11 62.70
N ILE A 30 107.72 -40.20 63.56
CA ILE A 30 107.04 -38.93 63.85
C ILE A 30 106.93 -38.09 62.58
N HIS A 31 107.98 -38.02 61.77
CA HIS A 31 107.93 -37.33 60.49
C HIS A 31 106.89 -37.93 59.54
N GLN A 32 106.82 -39.26 59.44
CA GLN A 32 105.81 -39.95 58.65
C GLN A 32 104.39 -39.70 59.15
N ILE A 33 104.18 -39.69 60.47
CA ILE A 33 102.90 -39.36 61.09
C ILE A 33 102.51 -37.92 60.78
N ASN A 34 103.44 -36.96 60.88
CA ASN A 34 103.19 -35.56 60.56
C ASN A 34 102.82 -35.36 59.09
N LEU A 35 103.50 -36.05 58.15
CA LEU A 35 103.11 -36.04 56.74
C LEU A 35 101.69 -36.61 56.54
N LYS A 36 101.33 -37.66 57.27
CA LYS A 36 99.99 -38.25 57.22
C LYS A 36 98.92 -37.32 57.82
N ILE A 37 99.22 -36.60 58.90
CA ILE A 37 98.35 -35.58 59.48
C ILE A 37 98.13 -34.44 58.48
N ALA A 38 99.20 -33.89 57.90
CA ALA A 38 99.11 -32.82 56.91
C ALA A 38 98.30 -33.27 55.67
N HIS A 39 98.47 -34.52 55.23
CA HIS A 39 97.66 -35.08 54.16
C HIS A 39 96.17 -35.20 54.55
N LEU A 40 95.87 -35.70 55.74
CA LEU A 40 94.50 -35.80 56.24
C LEU A 40 93.84 -34.43 56.42
N GLU A 41 94.58 -33.42 56.89
CA GLU A 41 94.11 -32.04 57.00
C GLU A 41 93.80 -31.45 55.63
N SER A 42 94.66 -31.69 54.63
CA SER A 42 94.41 -31.27 53.25
C SER A 42 93.17 -31.95 52.66
N VAL A 43 92.98 -33.24 52.89
CA VAL A 43 91.78 -33.98 52.45
C VAL A 43 90.53 -33.48 53.18
N LEU A 44 90.64 -33.19 54.48
CA LEU A 44 89.55 -32.65 55.28
C LEU A 44 89.13 -31.27 54.76
N GLU A 45 90.08 -30.36 54.51
CA GLU A 45 89.80 -29.03 53.99
C GLU A 45 89.16 -29.10 52.59
N GLU A 46 89.67 -29.97 51.72
CA GLU A 46 89.07 -30.19 50.40
C GLU A 46 87.65 -30.78 50.49
N SER A 47 87.42 -31.71 51.42
CA SER A 47 86.08 -32.27 51.65
C SER A 47 85.11 -31.22 52.21
N ASN A 48 85.60 -30.33 53.07
CA ASN A 48 84.82 -29.25 53.68
C ASN A 48 84.46 -28.18 52.64
N ARG A 49 85.40 -27.85 51.74
CA ARG A 49 85.13 -26.99 50.59
C ARG A 49 84.03 -27.56 49.69
N LYS A 50 84.12 -28.84 49.33
CA LYS A 50 83.09 -29.54 48.54
C LYS A 50 81.74 -29.59 49.25
N LEU A 51 81.72 -29.76 50.57
CA LEU A 51 80.50 -29.73 51.37
C LEU A 51 79.84 -28.34 51.31
N LYS A 52 80.61 -27.27 51.46
CA LYS A 52 80.09 -25.90 51.34
C LYS A 52 79.51 -25.60 49.95
N GLU A 53 80.18 -26.05 48.89
CA GLU A 53 79.66 -25.90 47.53
C GLU A 53 78.33 -26.65 47.32
N ARG A 54 78.22 -27.87 47.88
CA ARG A 54 76.98 -28.65 47.85
C ARG A 54 75.87 -28.02 48.67
N GLU A 55 76.18 -27.43 49.82
CA GLU A 55 75.21 -26.72 50.67
C GLU A 55 74.57 -25.56 49.90
N VAL A 56 75.39 -24.73 49.24
CA VAL A 56 74.89 -23.61 48.41
C VAL A 56 74.01 -24.13 47.27
N TYR A 57 74.42 -25.22 46.60
CA TYR A 57 73.61 -25.83 45.54
C TYR A 57 72.25 -26.35 46.06
N LEU A 58 72.23 -26.97 47.23
CA LEU A 58 70.99 -27.45 47.86
C LEU A 58 70.07 -26.28 48.22
N GLN A 59 70.61 -25.19 48.76
CA GLN A 59 69.85 -24.00 49.10
C GLN A 59 69.20 -23.35 47.85
N GLU A 60 69.91 -23.30 46.72
CA GLU A 60 69.33 -22.83 45.45
C GLU A 60 68.27 -23.82 44.90
N CYS A 61 68.45 -25.12 45.13
CA CYS A 61 67.46 -26.13 44.78
C CYS A 61 66.17 -25.97 45.60
N GLU A 62 66.30 -25.71 46.91
CA GLU A 62 65.19 -25.47 47.84
C GLU A 62 64.41 -24.21 47.43
N LYS A 63 65.11 -23.10 47.15
CA LYS A 63 64.47 -21.87 46.67
C LYS A 63 63.65 -22.10 45.38
N ARG A 64 64.20 -22.82 44.40
CA ARG A 64 63.47 -23.16 43.17
C ARG A 64 62.26 -24.06 43.45
N MET A 65 62.35 -24.95 44.43
CA MET A 65 61.25 -25.82 44.84
C MET A 65 60.14 -25.01 45.51
N ASP A 66 60.47 -24.00 46.32
CA ASP A 66 59.51 -23.08 46.91
C ASP A 66 58.80 -22.24 45.84
N GLU A 67 59.55 -21.66 44.90
CA GLU A 67 58.98 -20.92 43.76
C GLU A 67 58.05 -21.79 42.91
N MET A 68 58.42 -23.06 42.68
CA MET A 68 57.58 -24.01 41.96
C MET A 68 56.32 -24.34 42.75
N SER A 69 56.44 -24.51 44.08
CA SER A 69 55.31 -24.80 44.96
C SER A 69 54.32 -23.65 45.00
N GLU A 70 54.80 -22.40 45.03
CA GLU A 70 53.96 -21.21 44.92
C GLU A 70 53.23 -21.15 43.57
N LYS A 71 53.93 -21.42 42.45
CA LYS A 71 53.30 -21.48 41.12
C LYS A 71 52.25 -22.59 41.02
N ILE A 72 52.54 -23.77 41.57
CA ILE A 72 51.59 -24.87 41.63
C ILE A 72 50.34 -24.44 42.42
N HIS A 73 50.52 -23.79 43.57
CA HIS A 73 49.40 -23.30 44.38
C HIS A 73 48.57 -22.24 43.64
N ASN A 74 49.22 -21.29 42.96
CA ASN A 74 48.56 -20.26 42.17
C ASN A 74 47.77 -20.85 40.99
N LEU A 75 48.36 -21.82 40.28
CA LEU A 75 47.68 -22.54 39.20
C LEU A 75 46.50 -23.37 39.73
N GLN A 76 46.64 -24.04 40.86
CA GLN A 76 45.55 -24.78 41.51
C GLN A 76 44.39 -23.87 41.93
N SER A 77 44.70 -22.68 42.47
CA SER A 77 43.70 -21.66 42.80
C SER A 77 42.97 -21.18 41.55
N THR A 78 43.71 -20.81 40.50
CA THR A 78 43.13 -20.37 39.21
C THR A 78 42.28 -21.46 38.56
N LEU A 79 42.72 -22.71 38.64
CA LEU A 79 41.96 -23.85 38.13
C LEU A 79 40.67 -24.07 38.93
N SER A 80 40.69 -23.84 40.25
CA SER A 80 39.51 -23.94 41.11
C SER A 80 38.51 -22.82 40.84
N THR A 81 38.98 -21.58 40.64
CA THR A 81 38.10 -20.46 40.26
C THR A 81 37.50 -20.66 38.88
N MET A 82 38.29 -21.10 37.90
CA MET A 82 37.80 -21.44 36.57
C MET A 82 36.82 -22.61 36.63
N LYS A 83 37.10 -23.66 37.42
CA LYS A 83 36.19 -24.79 37.60
C LYS A 83 34.87 -24.37 38.22
N LEU A 84 34.85 -23.50 39.23
CA LEU A 84 33.61 -22.93 39.79
C LEU A 84 32.85 -22.06 38.78
N GLN A 85 33.54 -21.41 37.86
CA GLN A 85 32.93 -20.60 36.80
C GLN A 85 32.38 -21.46 35.65
N VAL A 86 33.04 -22.57 35.31
CA VAL A 86 32.60 -23.56 34.31
C VAL A 86 31.46 -24.42 34.85
N ASP A 87 31.57 -24.86 36.11
CA ASP A 87 30.47 -25.49 36.87
C ASP A 87 29.41 -24.46 37.29
N SER A 88 29.57 -23.18 36.90
CA SER A 88 28.52 -22.21 37.13
C SER A 88 27.33 -22.61 36.26
N LEU A 89 26.37 -23.23 36.93
CA LEU A 89 24.96 -23.37 36.60
C LEU A 89 24.36 -22.19 35.80
N HIS A 90 25.01 -21.02 35.77
CA HIS A 90 24.60 -19.90 34.94
C HIS A 90 24.60 -20.24 33.45
N ALA A 91 25.69 -20.77 32.87
CA ALA A 91 25.74 -21.07 31.44
C ALA A 91 24.72 -22.17 31.05
N GLU A 92 24.64 -23.23 31.85
CA GLU A 92 23.68 -24.32 31.71
C GLU A 92 22.22 -23.81 31.82
N ARG A 93 21.92 -22.95 32.80
CA ARG A 93 20.58 -22.36 32.95
C ARG A 93 20.22 -21.45 31.79
N GLN A 94 21.15 -20.64 31.29
CA GLN A 94 20.92 -19.78 30.13
C GLN A 94 20.64 -20.63 28.88
N TYR A 95 21.43 -21.69 28.67
CA TYR A 95 21.21 -22.63 27.57
C TYR A 95 19.83 -23.28 27.66
N LYS A 96 19.45 -23.78 28.85
CA LYS A 96 18.16 -24.40 29.08
C LYS A 96 16.98 -23.43 28.90
N ALA A 97 17.11 -22.21 29.41
CA ALA A 97 16.09 -21.17 29.22
C ALA A 97 15.91 -20.83 27.74
N LEU A 98 17.01 -20.72 26.98
CA LEU A 98 16.97 -20.50 25.55
C LEU A 98 16.36 -21.68 24.80
N GLU A 99 16.66 -22.91 25.21
CA GLU A 99 16.06 -24.12 24.65
C GLU A 99 14.54 -24.15 24.86
N GLU A 100 14.07 -23.82 26.07
CA GLU A 100 12.64 -23.70 26.38
C GLU A 100 11.96 -22.62 25.52
N GLU A 101 12.60 -21.47 25.32
CA GLU A 101 12.10 -20.40 24.45
C GLU A 101 12.02 -20.87 22.98
N VAL A 102 13.05 -21.54 22.47
CA VAL A 102 13.07 -22.09 21.12
C VAL A 102 11.95 -23.12 20.94
N GLN A 103 11.72 -23.99 21.93
CA GLN A 103 10.61 -24.95 21.87
C GLN A 103 9.24 -24.26 21.87
N LEU A 104 9.07 -23.22 22.70
CA LEU A 104 7.85 -22.42 22.72
C LEU A 104 7.62 -21.75 21.36
N LEU A 105 8.63 -21.10 20.79
CA LEU A 105 8.57 -20.48 19.47
C LEU A 105 8.22 -21.49 18.38
N TRP A 106 8.80 -22.69 18.41
CA TRP A 106 8.44 -23.78 17.50
C TRP A 106 6.99 -24.22 17.61
N SER A 107 6.45 -24.28 18.84
CA SER A 107 5.04 -24.62 19.06
C SER A 107 4.10 -23.54 18.51
N ILE A 108 4.43 -22.27 18.72
CA ILE A 108 3.69 -21.11 18.21
C ILE A 108 3.77 -21.09 16.68
N LEU A 109 4.96 -21.29 16.11
CA LEU A 109 5.16 -21.34 14.67
C LEU A 109 4.29 -22.44 14.02
N ARG A 110 4.24 -23.64 14.61
CA ARG A 110 3.38 -24.72 14.12
C ARG A 110 1.90 -24.34 14.14
N LYS A 111 1.43 -23.72 15.22
CA LYS A 111 0.05 -23.24 15.32
C LYS A 111 -0.25 -22.17 14.27
N ASN A 112 0.62 -21.16 14.17
CA ASN A 112 0.46 -20.09 13.19
C ASN A 112 0.46 -20.62 11.74
N ASN A 113 1.30 -21.62 11.43
CA ASN A 113 1.31 -22.24 10.11
C ASN A 113 -0.01 -22.97 9.80
N PHE A 114 -0.59 -23.66 10.79
CA PHE A 114 -1.90 -24.28 10.65
C PHE A 114 -3.01 -23.25 10.45
N ASP A 115 -3.03 -22.19 11.27
CA ASP A 115 -3.99 -21.10 11.16
C ASP A 115 -3.87 -20.39 9.80
N LEU A 116 -2.64 -20.22 9.27
CA LEU A 116 -2.37 -19.68 7.95
C LEU A 116 -3.00 -20.53 6.85
N HIS A 117 -2.84 -21.87 6.90
CA HIS A 117 -3.47 -22.76 5.93
C HIS A 117 -5.01 -22.70 6.00
N ILE A 118 -5.59 -22.58 7.19
CA ILE A 118 -7.04 -22.39 7.34
C ILE A 118 -7.47 -21.08 6.68
N LEU A 119 -6.82 -19.97 7.03
CA LEU A 119 -7.13 -18.65 6.46
C LEU A 119 -6.97 -18.63 4.94
N GLN A 120 -5.93 -19.29 4.41
CA GLN A 120 -5.72 -19.42 2.98
C GLN A 120 -6.87 -20.20 2.31
N SER A 121 -7.31 -21.31 2.90
CA SER A 121 -8.44 -22.08 2.37
C SER A 121 -9.76 -21.29 2.41
N GLN A 122 -9.98 -20.51 3.46
CA GLN A 122 -11.15 -19.63 3.58
C GLN A 122 -11.11 -18.49 2.57
N ALA A 123 -9.94 -17.89 2.34
CA ALA A 123 -9.75 -16.85 1.33
C ALA A 123 -10.05 -17.39 -0.08
N GLN A 124 -9.58 -18.59 -0.41
CA GLN A 124 -9.85 -19.24 -1.70
C GLN A 124 -11.34 -19.57 -1.88
N ASP A 125 -12.04 -20.01 -0.83
CA ASP A 125 -13.50 -20.23 -0.90
C ASP A 125 -14.26 -18.92 -1.12
N ALA A 126 -13.89 -17.88 -0.38
CA ALA A 126 -14.48 -16.55 -0.53
C ALA A 126 -14.25 -15.96 -1.93
N GLU A 127 -13.06 -16.17 -2.50
CA GLU A 127 -12.72 -15.75 -3.87
C GLU A 127 -13.61 -16.44 -4.90
N LYS A 128 -13.77 -17.76 -4.84
CA LYS A 128 -14.68 -18.50 -5.73
C LYS A 128 -16.12 -18.01 -5.63
N ARG A 129 -16.61 -17.76 -4.41
CA ARG A 129 -17.96 -17.21 -4.20
C ARG A 129 -18.12 -15.82 -4.79
N LEU A 130 -17.06 -15.00 -4.73
CA LEU A 130 -17.05 -13.67 -5.31
C LEU A 130 -17.04 -13.74 -6.85
N GLU A 131 -16.30 -14.66 -7.45
CA GLU A 131 -16.34 -14.93 -8.89
C GLU A 131 -17.76 -15.32 -9.34
N GLU A 132 -18.42 -16.24 -8.62
CA GLU A 132 -19.79 -16.64 -8.91
C GLU A 132 -20.79 -15.47 -8.82
N ILE A 133 -20.67 -14.64 -7.78
CA ILE A 133 -21.53 -13.45 -7.60
C ILE A 133 -21.26 -12.45 -8.72
N THR A 134 -20.00 -12.21 -9.05
CA THR A 134 -19.59 -11.27 -10.11
C THR A 134 -20.17 -11.71 -11.46
N ALA A 135 -20.07 -13.00 -11.81
CA ALA A 135 -20.68 -13.53 -13.04
C ALA A 135 -22.22 -13.39 -13.06
N LYS A 136 -22.89 -13.53 -11.91
CA LYS A 136 -24.33 -13.27 -11.80
C LYS A 136 -24.68 -11.80 -11.96
N VAL A 137 -23.86 -10.91 -11.40
CA VAL A 137 -24.02 -9.45 -11.53
C VAL A 137 -23.82 -9.01 -12.97
N GLU A 138 -22.82 -9.55 -13.67
CA GLU A 138 -22.59 -9.28 -15.10
C GLU A 138 -23.81 -9.67 -15.94
N LYS A 139 -24.33 -10.90 -15.77
CA LYS A 139 -25.57 -11.35 -16.44
C LYS A 139 -26.76 -10.45 -16.14
N MET A 140 -26.90 -9.98 -14.90
CA MET A 140 -27.96 -9.04 -14.54
C MET A 140 -27.75 -7.68 -15.20
N GLY A 141 -26.50 -7.22 -15.31
CA GLY A 141 -26.13 -6.01 -16.06
C GLY A 141 -26.59 -6.08 -17.51
N ASP A 142 -26.33 -7.19 -18.19
CA ASP A 142 -26.79 -7.43 -19.56
C ASP A 142 -28.32 -7.37 -19.67
N ILE A 143 -29.03 -8.01 -18.74
CA ILE A 143 -30.51 -7.98 -18.72
C ILE A 143 -31.03 -6.56 -18.50
N VAL A 144 -30.46 -5.81 -17.55
CA VAL A 144 -30.88 -4.45 -17.24
C VAL A 144 -30.62 -3.50 -18.42
N THR A 145 -29.50 -3.65 -19.12
CA THR A 145 -29.20 -2.83 -20.31
C THR A 145 -30.18 -3.12 -21.45
N GLU A 146 -30.52 -4.39 -21.70
CA GLU A 146 -31.53 -4.77 -22.69
C GLU A 146 -32.92 -4.25 -22.31
N GLN A 147 -33.35 -4.42 -21.06
CA GLN A 147 -34.61 -3.88 -20.56
C GLN A 147 -34.67 -2.35 -20.67
N TRP A 148 -33.56 -1.65 -20.43
CA TRP A 148 -33.48 -0.21 -20.60
C TRP A 148 -33.70 0.22 -22.06
N ILE A 149 -33.07 -0.48 -23.01
CA ILE A 149 -33.28 -0.23 -24.46
C ILE A 149 -34.76 -0.43 -24.82
N GLN A 150 -35.40 -1.49 -24.32
CA GLN A 150 -36.82 -1.75 -24.56
C GLN A 150 -37.72 -0.65 -24.00
N VAL A 151 -37.46 -0.17 -22.78
CA VAL A 151 -38.20 0.95 -22.18
C VAL A 151 -38.06 2.20 -23.05
N GLN A 152 -36.85 2.53 -23.51
CA GLN A 152 -36.61 3.66 -24.40
C GLN A 152 -37.42 3.56 -25.71
N HIS A 153 -37.45 2.37 -26.34
CA HIS A 153 -38.28 2.15 -27.53
C HIS A 153 -39.78 2.30 -27.25
N LEU A 154 -40.26 1.80 -26.11
CA LEU A 154 -41.66 1.95 -25.71
C LEU A 154 -42.02 3.41 -25.45
N GLU A 155 -41.15 4.18 -24.80
CA GLU A 155 -41.34 5.63 -24.57
C GLU A 155 -41.45 6.39 -25.90
N GLN A 156 -40.58 6.09 -26.86
CA GLN A 156 -40.62 6.69 -28.20
C GLN A 156 -41.92 6.31 -28.94
N ALA A 157 -42.29 5.03 -28.95
CA ALA A 157 -43.52 4.56 -29.58
C ALA A 157 -44.76 5.18 -28.95
N LEU A 158 -44.77 5.34 -27.62
CA LEU A 158 -45.83 6.02 -26.89
C LEU A 158 -45.91 7.50 -27.28
N HIS A 159 -44.78 8.20 -27.38
CA HIS A 159 -44.74 9.60 -27.79
C HIS A 159 -45.29 9.78 -29.21
N ILE A 160 -44.86 8.95 -30.17
CA ILE A 160 -45.37 8.95 -31.54
C ILE A 160 -46.87 8.68 -31.57
N THR A 161 -47.33 7.68 -30.80
CA THR A 161 -48.76 7.34 -30.73
C THR A 161 -49.57 8.50 -30.17
N LYS A 162 -49.15 9.12 -29.06
CA LYS A 162 -49.80 10.32 -28.50
C LYS A 162 -49.90 11.46 -29.51
N MET A 163 -48.82 11.71 -30.28
CA MET A 163 -48.81 12.74 -31.31
C MET A 163 -49.77 12.42 -32.47
N ARG A 164 -49.81 11.17 -32.91
CA ARG A 164 -50.74 10.71 -33.96
C ARG A 164 -52.18 10.78 -33.50
N THR A 165 -52.49 10.34 -32.28
CA THR A 165 -53.86 10.39 -31.74
C THR A 165 -54.32 11.83 -31.54
N ALA A 166 -53.48 12.73 -31.03
CA ALA A 166 -53.81 14.15 -30.91
C ALA A 166 -54.07 14.80 -32.28
N LYS A 167 -53.23 14.50 -33.30
CA LYS A 167 -53.46 14.95 -34.68
C LYS A 167 -54.76 14.40 -35.26
N ALA A 168 -55.03 13.11 -35.09
CA ALA A 168 -56.25 12.48 -35.56
C ALA A 168 -57.50 13.04 -34.86
N GLN A 169 -57.42 13.28 -33.54
CA GLN A 169 -58.47 13.92 -32.77
C GLN A 169 -58.73 15.35 -33.24
N LYS A 170 -57.68 16.14 -33.49
CA LYS A 170 -57.79 17.47 -34.09
C LYS A 170 -58.46 17.39 -35.46
N LEU A 171 -58.00 16.50 -36.34
CA LEU A 171 -58.59 16.33 -37.67
C LEU A 171 -60.06 15.89 -37.59
N ALA A 172 -60.41 14.97 -36.69
CA ALA A 172 -61.79 14.54 -36.46
C ALA A 172 -62.69 15.67 -35.91
N SER A 173 -62.15 16.53 -35.04
CA SER A 173 -62.87 17.72 -34.58
C SER A 173 -63.11 18.73 -35.71
N LEU A 174 -62.16 18.84 -36.66
CA LEU A 174 -62.28 19.70 -37.83
C LEU A 174 -63.29 19.15 -38.85
N THR A 175 -63.31 17.83 -39.10
CA THR A 175 -64.25 17.22 -40.06
C THR A 175 -65.68 17.18 -39.57
N ARG A 176 -65.90 17.19 -38.25
CA ARG A 176 -67.25 17.27 -37.65
C ARG A 176 -67.91 18.64 -37.77
N CYS A 177 -67.14 19.70 -38.06
CA CYS A 177 -67.68 21.06 -38.22
C CYS A 177 -67.50 21.51 -39.67
N THR A 178 -68.59 21.59 -40.44
CA THR A 178 -68.60 22.01 -41.85
C THR A 178 -67.96 23.38 -42.05
N PHE A 179 -68.15 24.32 -41.12
CA PHE A 179 -67.53 25.64 -41.15
C PHE A 179 -66.00 25.60 -41.03
N LEU A 180 -65.45 24.81 -40.09
CA LEU A 180 -64.00 24.66 -39.92
C LEU A 180 -63.35 23.89 -41.07
N LYS A 181 -64.08 22.95 -41.69
CA LYS A 181 -63.65 22.22 -42.89
C LYS A 181 -63.35 23.17 -44.07
N ILE A 182 -64.20 24.18 -44.27
CA ILE A 182 -64.05 25.19 -45.33
C ILE A 182 -62.89 26.14 -45.02
N ILE A 183 -62.74 26.58 -43.76
CA ILE A 183 -61.60 27.43 -43.37
C ILE A 183 -60.28 26.69 -43.59
N TYR A 184 -60.24 25.38 -43.28
CA TYR A 184 -59.04 24.59 -43.47
C TYR A 184 -58.73 24.35 -44.95
N SER A 185 -59.73 24.07 -45.81
CA SER A 185 -59.49 23.93 -47.25
C SER A 185 -58.97 25.24 -47.86
N LEU A 186 -59.54 26.38 -47.48
CA LEU A 186 -59.04 27.69 -47.91
C LEU A 186 -57.61 27.98 -47.40
N LEU A 187 -57.28 27.56 -46.18
CA LEU A 187 -55.94 27.72 -45.62
C LEU A 187 -54.91 26.81 -46.31
N ASP A 188 -55.31 25.60 -46.70
CA ASP A 188 -54.48 24.65 -47.42
C ASP A 188 -54.25 25.10 -48.88
N ASP A 189 -55.31 25.62 -49.54
CA ASP A 189 -55.21 26.24 -50.87
C ASP A 189 -54.30 27.48 -50.84
N LEU A 190 -54.41 28.31 -49.80
CA LEU A 190 -53.51 29.46 -49.59
C LEU A 190 -52.06 29.01 -49.34
N ARG A 191 -51.84 27.92 -48.60
CA ARG A 191 -50.51 27.37 -48.33
C ARG A 191 -49.90 26.73 -49.59
N ALA A 192 -50.71 26.09 -50.41
CA ALA A 192 -50.30 25.58 -51.72
C ALA A 192 -49.90 26.74 -52.65
N LEU A 193 -50.67 27.83 -52.64
CA LEU A 193 -50.34 29.04 -53.38
C LEU A 193 -49.05 29.71 -52.87
N ASP A 194 -48.82 29.73 -51.56
CA ASP A 194 -47.62 30.27 -50.92
C ASP A 194 -46.35 29.54 -51.39
N SER A 195 -46.43 28.23 -51.61
CA SER A 195 -45.33 27.43 -52.16
C SER A 195 -45.04 27.70 -53.65
N TYR A 196 -46.05 28.14 -54.42
CA TYR A 196 -45.93 28.48 -55.84
C TYR A 196 -45.40 29.92 -56.05
N VAL A 197 -45.77 30.85 -55.17
CA VAL A 197 -45.47 32.28 -55.31
C VAL A 197 -44.07 32.66 -54.80
N PHE A 198 -43.45 31.85 -53.94
CA PHE A 198 -42.15 32.20 -53.33
C PHE A 198 -40.94 32.19 -54.29
N GLY A 199 -41.14 31.95 -55.59
CA GLY A 199 -40.11 32.01 -56.63
C GLY A 199 -39.85 33.40 -57.23
N GLU A 200 -40.82 34.33 -57.23
CA GLU A 200 -40.70 35.63 -57.93
C GLU A 200 -41.04 36.82 -57.02
N ARG A 201 -40.00 37.49 -56.49
CA ARG A 201 -40.15 38.66 -55.61
C ARG A 201 -40.83 39.88 -56.27
N THR A 202 -40.89 39.93 -57.60
CA THR A 202 -41.54 40.99 -58.39
C THR A 202 -43.06 40.88 -58.40
N LEU A 203 -43.61 39.66 -58.38
CA LEU A 203 -45.06 39.43 -58.33
C LEU A 203 -45.65 39.80 -56.98
N ILE A 204 -44.89 39.63 -55.89
CA ILE A 204 -45.34 39.96 -54.53
C ILE A 204 -45.56 41.47 -54.40
N SER A 205 -44.65 42.32 -54.88
CA SER A 205 -44.85 43.78 -54.76
C SER A 205 -46.06 44.25 -55.58
N GLN A 206 -46.23 43.70 -56.79
CA GLN A 206 -47.37 43.99 -57.65
C GLN A 206 -48.69 43.49 -57.05
N ALA A 207 -48.72 42.27 -56.52
CA ALA A 207 -49.90 41.73 -55.84
C ALA A 207 -50.25 42.52 -54.57
N MET A 208 -49.25 42.96 -53.81
CA MET A 208 -49.45 43.79 -52.63
C MET A 208 -49.99 45.18 -52.97
N ASP A 209 -49.51 45.80 -54.04
CA ASP A 209 -50.06 47.07 -54.54
C ASP A 209 -51.50 46.92 -55.05
N GLN A 210 -51.80 45.83 -55.75
CA GLN A 210 -53.17 45.53 -56.19
C GLN A 210 -54.09 45.24 -54.99
N LEU A 211 -53.63 44.52 -53.98
CA LEU A 211 -54.37 44.27 -52.74
C LEU A 211 -54.64 45.58 -51.99
N LYS A 212 -53.67 46.49 -51.94
CA LYS A 212 -53.83 47.82 -51.33
C LYS A 212 -54.86 48.66 -52.09
N ARG A 213 -54.87 48.58 -53.43
CA ARG A 213 -55.90 49.23 -54.26
C ARG A 213 -57.28 48.61 -54.03
N CYS A 214 -57.42 47.29 -54.09
CA CYS A 214 -58.69 46.60 -53.86
C CYS A 214 -59.24 46.83 -52.45
N SER A 215 -58.40 46.78 -51.41
CA SER A 215 -58.83 47.08 -50.04
C SER A 215 -59.26 48.53 -49.87
N SER A 216 -58.60 49.49 -50.55
CA SER A 216 -59.03 50.89 -50.54
C SER A 216 -60.38 51.10 -51.22
N LEU A 217 -60.63 50.43 -52.35
CA LEU A 217 -61.91 50.46 -53.05
C LEU A 217 -63.01 49.79 -52.21
N THR A 218 -62.71 48.63 -51.64
CA THR A 218 -63.63 47.89 -50.76
C THR A 218 -64.03 48.74 -49.56
N LYS A 219 -63.08 49.43 -48.92
CA LYS A 219 -63.39 50.38 -47.81
C LYS A 219 -64.32 51.49 -48.25
N LYS A 220 -64.13 52.08 -49.44
CA LYS A 220 -65.01 53.13 -49.98
C LYS A 220 -66.43 52.61 -50.20
N TYR A 221 -66.59 51.48 -50.88
CA TYR A 221 -67.90 50.88 -51.14
C TYR A 221 -68.57 50.37 -49.86
N HIS A 222 -67.79 49.80 -48.94
CA HIS A 222 -68.29 49.38 -47.62
C HIS A 222 -68.84 50.58 -46.85
N HIS A 223 -68.13 51.71 -46.85
CA HIS A 223 -68.61 52.93 -46.20
C HIS A 223 -69.86 53.52 -46.88
N GLN A 224 -69.92 53.49 -48.22
CA GLN A 224 -71.12 53.89 -48.95
C GLN A 224 -72.32 52.99 -48.63
N LEU A 225 -72.09 51.67 -48.57
CA LEU A 225 -73.11 50.69 -48.22
C LEU A 225 -73.58 50.85 -46.77
N GLN A 226 -72.68 51.16 -45.83
CA GLN A 226 -73.05 51.52 -44.46
C GLN A 226 -74.01 52.72 -44.44
N GLY A 227 -73.70 53.78 -45.21
CA GLY A 227 -74.56 54.96 -45.32
C GLY A 227 -75.95 54.60 -45.84
N PHE A 228 -76.03 53.78 -46.89
CA PHE A 228 -77.28 53.32 -47.47
C PHE A 228 -78.09 52.44 -46.51
N ILE A 229 -77.44 51.48 -45.84
CA ILE A 229 -78.07 50.60 -44.86
C ILE A 229 -78.58 51.42 -43.67
N LYS A 230 -77.79 52.37 -43.16
CA LYS A 230 -78.18 53.22 -42.03
C LYS A 230 -79.40 54.09 -42.37
N ASP A 231 -79.43 54.65 -43.58
CA ASP A 231 -80.56 55.44 -44.08
C ASP A 231 -81.82 54.57 -44.26
N MET A 232 -81.69 53.39 -44.87
CA MET A 232 -82.76 52.39 -44.99
C MET A 232 -83.31 51.96 -43.62
N MET A 233 -82.43 51.71 -42.65
CA MET A 233 -82.82 51.30 -41.30
C MET A 233 -83.55 52.42 -40.56
N LYS A 234 -83.09 53.68 -40.68
CA LYS A 234 -83.75 54.83 -40.04
C LYS A 234 -85.14 55.14 -40.61
N ARG A 235 -85.38 54.81 -41.88
CA ARG A 235 -86.68 55.02 -42.55
C ARG A 235 -87.74 53.98 -42.17
N ASN A 236 -87.35 52.88 -41.54
CA ASN A 236 -88.26 51.82 -41.13
C ASN A 236 -88.39 51.80 -39.61
N GLU A 237 -89.62 51.93 -39.09
CA GLU A 237 -89.89 52.06 -37.65
C GLU A 237 -89.32 50.89 -36.84
N LEU A 238 -89.29 49.69 -37.42
CA LEU A 238 -88.82 48.47 -36.75
C LEU A 238 -87.28 48.39 -36.64
N THR A 239 -86.54 48.91 -37.62
CA THR A 239 -85.07 48.79 -37.67
C THR A 239 -84.36 50.07 -37.25
N ALA A 240 -85.10 51.18 -37.08
CA ALA A 240 -84.55 52.47 -36.67
C ALA A 240 -83.80 52.41 -35.32
N CYS A 241 -84.30 51.61 -34.36
CA CYS A 241 -83.66 51.43 -33.05
C CYS A 241 -82.29 50.72 -33.13
N LEU A 242 -82.05 49.95 -34.20
CA LEU A 242 -80.82 49.16 -34.39
C LEU A 242 -79.79 49.88 -35.29
N ALA A 243 -80.08 51.09 -35.77
CA ALA A 243 -79.24 51.83 -36.72
C ALA A 243 -77.97 52.47 -36.08
N ASN A 244 -77.29 51.70 -35.22
CA ASN A 244 -76.02 52.05 -34.60
C ASN A 244 -74.86 51.80 -35.57
N ASP A 245 -73.81 52.63 -35.51
CA ASP A 245 -72.69 52.58 -36.46
C ASP A 245 -71.94 51.24 -36.43
N GLU A 246 -71.77 50.64 -35.26
CA GLU A 246 -71.13 49.33 -35.10
C GLU A 246 -71.97 48.20 -35.73
N PHE A 247 -73.29 48.20 -35.49
CA PHE A 247 -74.18 47.19 -36.06
C PHE A 247 -74.29 47.32 -37.58
N VAL A 248 -74.40 48.56 -38.08
CA VAL A 248 -74.39 48.85 -39.52
C VAL A 248 -73.06 48.41 -40.16
N PHE A 249 -71.92 48.60 -39.47
CA PHE A 249 -70.62 48.10 -39.94
C PHE A 249 -70.62 46.58 -40.12
N PHE A 250 -71.11 45.83 -39.13
CA PHE A 250 -71.19 44.37 -39.22
C PHE A 250 -72.17 43.91 -40.30
N LEU A 251 -73.34 44.55 -40.41
CA LEU A 251 -74.34 44.19 -41.40
C LEU A 251 -73.88 44.49 -42.83
N ALA A 252 -73.23 45.63 -43.06
CA ALA A 252 -72.59 45.97 -44.34
C ALA A 252 -71.49 44.97 -44.70
N SER A 253 -70.70 44.53 -43.70
CA SER A 253 -69.67 43.50 -43.92
C SER A 253 -70.30 42.16 -44.28
N ALA A 254 -71.34 41.73 -43.57
CA ALA A 254 -72.04 40.48 -43.84
C ALA A 254 -72.69 40.46 -45.23
N LEU A 255 -73.31 41.56 -45.66
CA LEU A 255 -73.91 41.68 -47.00
C LEU A 255 -72.89 41.57 -48.14
N ILE A 256 -71.61 41.90 -47.89
CA ILE A 256 -70.53 41.72 -48.88
C ILE A 256 -69.97 40.29 -48.77
N THR A 257 -69.65 39.85 -47.56
CA THR A 257 -68.91 38.60 -47.36
C THR A 257 -69.77 37.36 -47.57
N VAL A 258 -71.04 37.37 -47.15
CA VAL A 258 -71.93 36.19 -47.23
C VAL A 258 -72.21 35.77 -48.68
N PRO A 259 -72.54 36.68 -49.63
CA PRO A 259 -72.72 36.30 -51.03
C PRO A 259 -71.43 35.81 -51.67
N LEU A 260 -70.28 36.43 -51.36
CA LEU A 260 -68.98 35.98 -51.86
C LEU A 260 -68.66 34.55 -51.38
N LEU A 261 -68.85 34.28 -50.09
CA LEU A 261 -68.64 32.95 -49.53
C LEU A 261 -69.65 31.94 -50.09
N SER A 262 -70.91 32.34 -50.31
CA SER A 262 -71.95 31.46 -50.86
C SER A 262 -71.70 31.14 -52.33
N ALA A 263 -71.29 32.13 -53.13
CA ALA A 263 -70.91 31.93 -54.53
C ALA A 263 -69.65 31.05 -54.64
N TRP A 264 -68.65 31.29 -53.78
CA TRP A 264 -67.48 30.42 -53.70
C TRP A 264 -67.87 29.00 -53.31
N MET A 265 -68.74 28.81 -52.33
CA MET A 265 -69.25 27.50 -51.93
C MET A 265 -69.98 26.77 -53.07
N LEU A 266 -70.76 27.48 -53.89
CA LEU A 266 -71.42 26.89 -55.07
C LEU A 266 -70.45 26.54 -56.20
N LEU A 267 -69.36 27.30 -56.34
CA LEU A 267 -68.35 27.09 -57.39
C LEU A 267 -67.26 26.08 -57.01
N SER A 268 -67.06 25.85 -55.71
CA SER A 268 -66.06 24.91 -55.17
C SER A 268 -66.63 23.56 -54.74
N SER A 269 -67.96 23.38 -54.84
CA SER A 269 -68.65 22.10 -54.68
C SER A 269 -68.72 21.34 -55.99
#